data_AF-A0AAD9KXN1-F1
#
_entry.id   AF-A0AAD9KXN1-F1
#
_cell.length_a   1.000
_cell.length_b   1.000
_cell.length_c   1.000
_cell.angle_alpha   90.00
_cell.angle_beta   90.00
_cell.angle_gamma   90.00
#
_symmetry.space_group_name_H-M   'P 1'
#
loop_
_entity.id
_entity.type
_entity.pdbx_description
1 polymer ?
#
loop_
_entity_poly.entity_id
_entity_poly.type
_entity_poly.pdbx_seq_one_letter_code
_entity_poly.pdbx_strand_id
1 'polypeptide(L)'
;MYGIVSEYCTSSACAAMTGPGNVQYSWVDEKGKKSKCPAPQYVDYVMTFTQNTIHDENVFPTKYGNDFPSSFESVAKKIHRLLFHVLSHIYESHYELIVILRLHGHLNTLFQHFMLFNTTHLLLEDKETEALDELFQKLLGSDRGPADSQAQGDTSMNTCHMLDDHRDCQTESSQSNLQPPEK
;
A
#
# COMPACT_ATOMS: atom_id res chain seq x y z
N MET A 1 -7.58 4.14 5.29
CA MET A 1 -6.76 4.71 4.19
C MET A 1 -7.60 5.44 3.15
N TYR A 2 -8.58 4.80 2.50
CA TYR A 2 -9.38 5.47 1.47
C TYR A 2 -10.09 6.75 1.95
N GLY A 3 -10.66 6.76 3.16
CA GLY A 3 -11.34 7.94 3.72
C GLY A 3 -10.47 9.20 3.88
N ILE A 4 -9.14 9.08 3.79
CA ILE A 4 -8.23 10.24 3.78
C ILE A 4 -8.25 10.95 2.41
N VAL A 5 -8.45 10.19 1.34
CA VAL A 5 -8.37 10.67 -0.05
C VAL A 5 -9.75 10.79 -0.70
N SER A 6 -10.82 10.38 -0.01
CA SER A 6 -12.17 10.29 -0.58
C SER A 6 -12.70 11.63 -1.10
N GLU A 7 -12.34 12.75 -0.46
CA GLU A 7 -12.74 14.09 -0.92
C GLU A 7 -12.07 14.49 -2.25
N TYR A 8 -10.92 13.88 -2.56
CA TYR A 8 -10.14 14.14 -3.77
C TYR A 8 -10.42 13.09 -4.87
N CYS A 9 -10.91 11.92 -4.48
CA CYS A 9 -11.36 10.86 -5.38
C CYS A 9 -12.78 11.18 -5.88
N THR A 10 -12.88 12.01 -6.91
CA THR A 10 -14.16 12.45 -7.48
C THR A 10 -14.44 11.78 -8.82
N SER A 11 -15.69 11.78 -9.27
CA SER A 11 -16.04 11.23 -10.60
C SER A 11 -15.39 11.98 -11.77
N SER A 12 -14.95 13.23 -11.57
CA SER A 12 -14.21 13.99 -12.56
C SER A 12 -12.72 13.68 -12.53
N ALA A 13 -12.12 13.56 -11.35
CA ALA A 13 -10.70 13.20 -11.20
C ALA A 13 -10.44 11.73 -11.56
N CYS A 14 -11.35 10.85 -11.18
CA CYS A 14 -11.24 9.40 -11.29
C CYS A 14 -12.49 8.82 -11.99
N ALA A 15 -12.68 9.19 -13.27
CA ALA A 15 -13.82 8.76 -14.08
C ALA A 15 -13.91 7.23 -14.30
N ALA A 16 -12.83 6.52 -13.97
CA ALA A 16 -12.72 5.07 -13.99
C ALA A 16 -11.99 4.58 -12.75
N MET A 17 -12.36 3.40 -12.26
CA MET A 17 -11.57 2.67 -11.27
C MET A 17 -10.32 2.08 -11.93
N THR A 18 -9.17 2.72 -11.75
CA THR A 18 -7.89 2.34 -12.37
C THR A 18 -6.81 2.04 -11.34
N GLY A 19 -6.02 1.00 -11.59
CA GLY A 19 -4.80 0.69 -10.86
C GLY A 19 -3.54 0.90 -11.71
N PRO A 20 -2.36 0.53 -11.18
CA PRO A 20 -1.08 0.74 -11.83
C PRO A 20 -1.02 0.14 -13.24
N GLY A 21 -0.32 0.84 -14.15
CA GLY A 21 -0.23 0.45 -15.55
C GLY A 21 -1.54 0.68 -16.33
N ASN A 22 -2.39 1.60 -15.88
CA ASN A 22 -3.70 1.91 -16.48
C ASN A 22 -4.67 0.72 -16.53
N VAL A 23 -4.53 -0.26 -15.63
CA VAL A 23 -5.43 -1.41 -15.53
C VAL A 23 -6.79 -0.92 -15.01
N GLN A 24 -7.85 -1.10 -15.79
CA GLN A 24 -9.20 -0.69 -15.40
C GLN A 24 -9.96 -1.84 -14.73
N TYR A 25 -10.37 -1.62 -13.47
CA TYR A 25 -11.19 -2.57 -12.73
C TYR A 25 -12.67 -2.38 -13.07
N SER A 26 -13.40 -3.49 -13.18
CA SER A 26 -14.84 -3.50 -13.44
C SER A 26 -15.58 -4.14 -12.27
N TRP A 27 -16.77 -3.64 -11.97
CA TRP A 27 -17.63 -4.20 -10.93
C TRP A 27 -18.52 -5.28 -11.52
N VAL A 28 -18.76 -6.36 -10.78
CA VAL A 28 -19.73 -7.39 -11.14
C VAL A 28 -20.73 -7.46 -10.00
N ASP A 29 -21.99 -7.14 -10.30
CA ASP A 29 -23.07 -7.19 -9.31
C ASP A 29 -23.48 -8.63 -8.97
N GLU A 30 -24.40 -8.78 -8.02
CA GLU A 30 -24.94 -10.09 -7.60
C GLU A 30 -25.68 -10.83 -8.72
N LYS A 31 -26.14 -10.11 -9.74
CA LYS A 31 -26.81 -10.67 -10.93
C LYS A 31 -25.82 -11.06 -12.03
N GLY A 32 -24.51 -10.90 -11.78
CA GLY A 32 -23.45 -11.20 -12.73
C GLY A 32 -23.25 -10.10 -13.79
N LYS A 33 -23.92 -8.96 -13.69
CA LYS A 33 -23.78 -7.87 -14.66
C LYS A 33 -22.48 -7.12 -14.41
N LYS A 34 -21.61 -7.15 -15.42
CA LYS A 34 -20.37 -6.35 -15.44
C LYS A 34 -20.69 -4.89 -15.75
N SER A 35 -20.18 -3.98 -14.93
CA SER A 35 -20.35 -2.53 -15.10
C SER A 35 -19.04 -1.79 -14.85
N LYS A 36 -18.82 -0.73 -15.62
CA LYS A 36 -17.76 0.25 -15.36
C LYS A 36 -18.37 1.42 -14.63
N CYS A 37 -17.68 1.92 -13.62
CA CYS A 37 -18.09 3.09 -12.86
C CYS A 37 -16.86 3.93 -12.47
N PRO A 38 -17.07 5.20 -12.09
CA PRO A 38 -16.03 6.03 -11.49
C PRO A 38 -15.45 5.37 -10.24
N ALA A 39 -14.19 5.69 -9.93
CA ALA A 39 -13.51 5.13 -8.76
C ALA A 39 -14.26 5.32 -7.43
N PRO A 40 -14.79 6.50 -7.06
CA PRO A 40 -15.50 6.64 -5.79
C PRO A 40 -16.73 5.72 -5.69
N GLN A 41 -17.50 5.62 -6.77
CA GLN A 41 -18.65 4.71 -6.83
C GLN A 41 -18.24 3.24 -6.74
N TYR A 42 -17.12 2.87 -7.37
CA TYR A 42 -16.57 1.51 -7.24
C TYR A 42 -16.19 1.20 -5.79
N VAL A 43 -15.52 2.14 -5.11
CA VAL A 43 -15.12 1.97 -3.72
C VAL A 43 -16.34 1.84 -2.80
N ASP A 44 -17.40 2.63 -3.03
CA ASP A 44 -18.66 2.49 -2.30
C ASP A 44 -19.26 1.09 -2.44
N TYR A 45 -19.25 0.53 -3.66
CA TYR A 45 -19.69 -0.84 -3.90
C TYR A 45 -18.83 -1.87 -3.18
N VAL A 46 -17.51 -1.71 -3.21
CA VAL A 46 -16.57 -2.59 -2.48
C VAL A 46 -16.85 -2.55 -0.98
N MET A 47 -16.92 -1.36 -0.39
CA MET A 47 -17.11 -1.19 1.05
C MET A 47 -18.48 -1.73 1.49
N THR A 48 -19.54 -1.42 0.73
CA THR A 48 -20.89 -1.93 1.01
C THR A 48 -20.94 -3.45 0.90
N PHE A 49 -20.38 -4.03 -0.17
CA PHE A 49 -20.35 -5.48 -0.35
C PHE A 49 -19.57 -6.17 0.77
N THR A 50 -18.36 -5.70 1.07
CA THR A 50 -17.54 -6.26 2.15
C THR A 50 -18.28 -6.16 3.47
N GLN A 51 -18.87 -5.01 3.79
CA GLN A 51 -19.59 -4.82 5.05
C GLN A 51 -20.82 -5.72 5.15
N ASN A 52 -21.65 -5.83 4.12
CA ASN A 52 -22.80 -6.73 4.13
C ASN A 52 -22.36 -8.19 4.29
N THR A 53 -21.27 -8.58 3.63
CA THR A 53 -20.78 -9.95 3.66
C THR A 53 -20.23 -10.34 5.03
N ILE A 54 -19.43 -9.47 5.68
CA ILE A 54 -18.88 -9.77 7.01
C ILE A 54 -19.95 -9.79 8.11
N HIS A 55 -21.10 -9.13 7.90
CA HIS A 55 -22.22 -9.13 8.85
C HIS A 55 -23.24 -10.25 8.58
N ASP A 56 -23.12 -10.98 7.47
CA ASP A 56 -24.00 -12.10 7.17
C ASP A 56 -23.58 -13.31 8.01
N GLU A 57 -24.40 -13.66 9.02
CA GLU A 57 -24.15 -14.81 9.90
C GLU A 57 -24.12 -16.16 9.15
N ASN A 58 -24.64 -16.23 7.91
CA ASN A 58 -24.54 -17.43 7.08
C ASN A 58 -23.17 -17.57 6.41
N VAL A 59 -22.42 -16.47 6.28
CA VAL A 59 -21.07 -16.43 5.70
C VAL A 59 -20.01 -16.37 6.78
N PHE A 60 -20.24 -15.54 7.81
CA PHE A 60 -19.39 -15.36 8.98
C PHE A 60 -20.18 -15.70 10.25
N PRO A 61 -20.31 -16.99 10.59
CA PRO A 61 -21.07 -17.40 11.77
C PRO A 61 -20.49 -16.82 13.07
N THR A 62 -21.35 -16.22 13.88
CA THR A 62 -20.97 -15.60 15.17
C THR A 62 -21.30 -16.47 16.38
N LYS A 63 -22.10 -17.52 16.18
CA LYS A 63 -22.60 -18.40 17.24
C LYS A 63 -21.75 -19.67 17.32
N TYR A 64 -21.43 -20.08 18.55
CA TYR A 64 -20.69 -21.31 18.80
C TYR A 64 -21.42 -22.53 18.22
N GLY A 65 -20.66 -23.43 17.59
CA GLY A 65 -21.18 -24.66 16.99
C GLY A 65 -21.65 -24.52 15.54
N ASN A 66 -21.60 -23.32 14.96
CA ASN A 66 -21.84 -23.13 13.53
C ASN A 66 -20.53 -23.15 12.75
N ASP A 67 -20.46 -23.99 11.72
CA ASP A 67 -19.32 -24.06 10.81
C ASP A 67 -19.41 -23.02 9.70
N PHE A 68 -18.26 -22.61 9.15
CA PHE A 68 -18.21 -21.77 7.96
C PHE A 68 -18.80 -22.51 6.74
N PRO A 69 -19.48 -21.80 5.83
CA PRO A 69 -20.01 -22.43 4.63
C PRO A 69 -18.87 -22.89 3.70
N SER A 70 -19.15 -23.88 2.85
CA SER A 70 -18.18 -24.35 1.85
C SER A 70 -17.76 -23.27 0.84
N SER A 71 -18.57 -22.22 0.69
CA SER A 71 -18.26 -21.06 -0.16
C SER A 71 -17.34 -20.03 0.51
N PHE A 72 -17.02 -20.17 1.80
CA PHE A 72 -16.28 -19.17 2.57
C PHE A 72 -14.98 -18.75 1.89
N GLU A 73 -14.17 -19.70 1.44
CA GLU A 73 -12.89 -19.40 0.78
C GLU A 73 -13.08 -18.53 -0.47
N SER A 74 -14.09 -18.84 -1.29
CA SER A 74 -14.40 -18.08 -2.50
C SER A 74 -14.84 -16.65 -2.17
N VAL A 75 -15.54 -16.48 -1.06
CA VAL A 75 -15.98 -15.18 -0.55
C VAL A 75 -14.81 -14.38 0.01
N ALA A 76 -13.95 -15.00 0.81
CA ALA A 76 -12.75 -14.38 1.36
C ALA A 76 -11.81 -13.89 0.25
N LYS A 77 -11.56 -14.73 -0.77
CA LYS A 77 -10.81 -14.35 -1.98
C LYS A 77 -11.42 -13.16 -2.70
N LYS A 78 -12.75 -13.15 -2.87
CA LYS A 78 -13.46 -12.03 -3.49
C LYS A 78 -13.29 -10.73 -2.69
N ILE A 79 -13.49 -10.77 -1.37
CA ILE A 79 -13.31 -9.59 -0.49
C ILE A 79 -11.88 -9.09 -0.60
N HIS A 80 -10.90 -9.98 -0.48
CA HIS A 80 -9.48 -9.63 -0.52
C HIS A 80 -9.12 -8.97 -1.85
N ARG A 81 -9.51 -9.54 -3.00
CA ARG A 81 -9.32 -8.93 -4.32
C ARG A 81 -9.95 -7.55 -4.46
N LEU A 82 -11.19 -7.38 -3.98
CA LEU A 82 -11.86 -6.09 -4.05
C LEU A 82 -11.14 -5.02 -3.21
N LEU A 83 -10.65 -5.38 -2.02
CA LEU A 83 -9.84 -4.49 -1.18
C LEU A 83 -8.48 -4.16 -1.81
N PHE A 84 -7.85 -5.13 -2.49
CA PHE A 84 -6.63 -4.90 -3.26
C PHE A 84 -6.86 -3.83 -4.34
N HIS A 85 -7.96 -3.88 -5.10
CA HIS A 85 -8.26 -2.84 -6.09
C HIS A 85 -8.28 -1.43 -5.49
N VAL A 86 -8.84 -1.27 -4.28
CA VAL A 86 -8.87 0.02 -3.57
C VAL A 86 -7.46 0.47 -3.19
N LEU A 87 -6.62 -0.43 -2.68
CA LEU A 87 -5.22 -0.11 -2.36
C LEU A 87 -4.41 0.26 -3.60
N SER A 88 -4.54 -0.52 -4.68
CA SER A 88 -3.89 -0.26 -5.96
C SER A 88 -4.30 1.08 -6.54
N HIS A 89 -5.58 1.44 -6.44
CA HIS A 89 -6.06 2.75 -6.87
C HIS A 89 -5.48 3.89 -6.03
N ILE A 90 -5.33 3.72 -4.71
CA ILE A 90 -4.70 4.73 -3.84
C ILE A 90 -3.24 4.95 -4.25
N TYR A 91 -2.48 3.88 -4.51
CA TYR A 91 -1.08 3.99 -4.96
C TYR A 91 -0.95 4.63 -6.34
N GLU A 92 -1.87 4.34 -7.26
CA GLU A 92 -1.81 4.90 -8.61
C GLU A 92 -2.27 6.36 -8.65
N SER A 93 -3.43 6.67 -8.08
CA SER A 93 -4.13 7.94 -8.33
C SER A 93 -4.01 8.96 -7.21
N HIS A 94 -3.62 8.53 -6.00
CA HIS A 94 -3.65 9.39 -4.81
C HIS A 94 -2.38 9.34 -3.96
N TYR A 95 -1.30 8.73 -4.45
CA TYR A 95 -0.06 8.59 -3.68
C TYR A 95 0.61 9.92 -3.38
N GLU A 96 0.60 10.88 -4.32
CA GLU A 96 1.14 12.22 -4.09
C GLU A 96 0.48 12.91 -2.89
N LEU A 97 -0.85 12.85 -2.80
CA LEU A 97 -1.60 13.38 -1.67
C LEU A 97 -1.23 12.67 -0.35
N ILE A 98 -1.10 11.34 -0.38
CA ILE A 98 -0.65 10.56 0.79
C ILE A 98 0.76 10.97 1.25
N VAL A 99 1.66 11.30 0.32
CA VAL A 99 3.01 11.80 0.62
C VAL A 99 2.95 13.20 1.23
N ILE A 100 2.14 14.10 0.67
CA ILE A 100 1.93 15.47 1.19
C ILE A 100 1.42 15.42 2.63
N LEU A 101 0.47 14.53 2.92
CA LEU A 101 -0.08 14.33 4.26
C LEU A 101 0.87 13.56 5.20
N ARG A 102 2.06 13.14 4.74
CA ARG A 102 3.04 12.34 5.49
C ARG A 102 2.48 10.98 5.99
N LEU A 103 1.57 10.38 5.23
CA LEU A 103 0.90 9.12 5.59
C LEU A 103 1.40 7.90 4.80
N HIS A 104 2.41 8.06 3.93
CA HIS A 104 2.96 6.98 3.12
C HIS A 104 3.46 5.78 3.94
N GLY A 105 4.03 6.00 5.14
CA GLY A 105 4.42 4.92 6.05
C GLY A 105 3.23 4.05 6.50
N HIS A 106 2.07 4.65 6.76
CA HIS A 106 0.84 3.93 7.12
C HIS A 106 0.30 3.14 5.94
N LEU A 107 0.31 3.74 4.74
CA LEU A 107 -0.09 3.05 3.51
C LEU A 107 0.79 1.83 3.25
N ASN A 108 2.11 1.99 3.35
CA ASN A 108 3.08 0.93 3.12
C ASN A 108 2.99 -0.19 4.14
N THR A 109 2.78 0.12 5.41
CA THR A 109 2.59 -0.91 6.46
C THR A 109 1.32 -1.71 6.21
N LEU A 110 0.21 -1.03 5.86
CA LEU A 110 -1.04 -1.68 5.51
C LEU A 110 -0.86 -2.59 4.28
N PHE A 111 -0.19 -2.09 3.24
CA PHE A 111 0.05 -2.84 2.01
C PHE A 111 0.96 -4.05 2.24
N GLN A 112 2.05 -3.91 2.99
CA GLN A 112 2.92 -5.02 3.36
C GLN A 112 2.15 -6.12 4.10
N HIS A 113 1.39 -5.75 5.13
CA HIS A 113 0.61 -6.70 5.90
C HIS A 113 -0.43 -7.40 5.01
N PHE A 114 -1.10 -6.64 4.14
CA PHE A 114 -2.06 -7.16 3.17
C PHE A 114 -1.42 -8.20 2.23
N MET A 115 -0.25 -7.89 1.66
CA MET A 115 0.46 -8.76 0.73
C MET A 115 1.08 -9.98 1.43
N LEU A 116 1.58 -9.86 2.66
CA LEU A 116 2.05 -10.99 3.47
C LEU A 116 0.92 -11.97 3.80
N PHE A 117 -0.27 -11.44 4.08
CA PHE A 117 -1.47 -12.27 4.26
C PHE A 117 -1.84 -12.98 2.96
N ASN A 118 -1.76 -12.28 1.83
CA ASN A 118 -1.98 -12.88 0.51
C ASN A 118 -0.99 -14.03 0.23
N THR A 119 0.32 -13.85 0.45
CA THR A 119 1.32 -14.89 0.16
C THR A 119 1.14 -16.12 1.04
N THR A 120 0.66 -15.95 2.26
CA THR A 120 0.40 -17.06 3.20
C THR A 120 -0.83 -17.87 2.80
N HIS A 121 -1.86 -17.24 2.21
CA HIS A 121 -3.16 -17.86 1.97
C HIS A 121 -3.57 -17.96 0.50
N LEU A 122 -2.73 -17.49 -0.43
CA LEU A 122 -2.91 -17.52 -1.89
C LEU A 122 -4.29 -16.99 -2.32
N LEU A 123 -4.61 -15.76 -1.89
CA LEU A 123 -5.94 -15.17 -2.05
C LEU A 123 -6.12 -14.42 -3.37
N LEU A 124 -5.03 -13.95 -3.98
CA LEU A 124 -4.96 -13.27 -5.26
C LEU A 124 -4.17 -14.10 -6.26
N GLU A 125 -4.46 -13.91 -7.55
CA GLU A 125 -3.64 -14.45 -8.62
C GLU A 125 -2.38 -13.59 -8.80
N ASP A 126 -1.23 -14.21 -9.09
CA ASP A 126 0.05 -13.50 -9.24
C ASP A 126 -0.02 -12.37 -10.27
N LYS A 127 -0.77 -12.59 -11.35
CA LYS A 127 -1.00 -11.61 -12.41
C LYS A 127 -1.73 -10.34 -11.93
N GLU A 128 -2.58 -10.45 -10.92
CA GLU A 128 -3.29 -9.31 -10.35
C GLU A 128 -2.35 -8.44 -9.51
N THR A 129 -1.36 -9.06 -8.86
CA THR A 129 -0.41 -8.39 -7.98
C THR A 129 0.87 -7.94 -8.68
N GLU A 130 1.14 -8.44 -9.88
CA GLU A 130 2.37 -8.21 -10.66
C GLU A 130 2.77 -6.73 -10.72
N ALA A 131 1.82 -5.84 -10.97
CA ALA A 131 2.08 -4.41 -11.12
C ALA A 131 2.57 -3.72 -9.82
N LEU A 132 2.39 -4.35 -8.65
CA LEU A 132 2.86 -3.86 -7.36
C LEU A 132 3.89 -4.79 -6.70
N ASP A 133 4.33 -5.86 -7.39
CA ASP A 133 5.27 -6.82 -6.82
C ASP A 133 6.64 -6.17 -6.54
N GLU A 134 7.14 -5.34 -7.45
CA GLU A 134 8.40 -4.60 -7.22
C GLU A 134 8.31 -3.71 -5.97
N LEU A 135 7.18 -3.05 -5.76
CA LEU A 135 6.93 -2.26 -4.55
C LEU A 135 6.94 -3.16 -3.31
N PHE A 136 6.24 -4.29 -3.37
CA PHE A 136 6.17 -5.23 -2.26
C PHE A 136 7.56 -5.76 -1.87
N GLN A 137 8.38 -6.16 -2.85
CA GLN A 137 9.75 -6.62 -2.61
C GLN A 137 10.62 -5.54 -1.97
N LYS A 138 10.53 -4.29 -2.44
CA LYS A 138 11.27 -3.16 -1.84
C LYS A 138 10.87 -2.90 -0.39
N LEU A 139 9.59 -3.05 -0.08
CA LEU A 139 9.06 -2.85 1.26
C LEU A 139 9.52 -3.96 2.22
N LEU A 140 9.59 -5.21 1.77
CA LEU A 140 10.16 -6.32 2.55
C LEU A 140 11.68 -6.21 2.73
N GLY A 141 12.38 -5.67 1.73
CA GLY A 141 13.83 -5.48 1.75
C GLY A 141 14.31 -4.34 2.66
N SER A 142 13.41 -3.46 3.10
CA SER A 142 13.77 -2.27 3.87
C SER A 142 14.07 -2.53 5.36
N ASP A 143 13.99 -3.78 5.83
CA ASP A 143 14.37 -4.18 7.21
C ASP A 143 15.70 -4.95 7.30
N ARG A 144 16.49 -4.98 6.22
CA ARG A 144 17.90 -5.40 6.28
C ARG A 144 18.80 -4.19 6.17
N GLY A 145 19.15 -3.62 7.33
CA GLY A 145 20.40 -2.87 7.45
C GLY A 145 21.56 -3.71 6.89
N PRO A 146 22.60 -3.09 6.31
CA PRO A 146 23.67 -3.83 5.67
C PRO A 146 24.31 -4.77 6.69
N ALA A 147 24.14 -6.08 6.46
CA ALA A 147 24.97 -7.06 7.12
C ALA A 147 26.39 -6.83 6.60
N ASP A 148 27.25 -6.32 7.47
CA ASP A 148 28.68 -6.27 7.29
C ASP A 148 29.17 -7.64 6.79
N SER A 149 29.74 -7.67 5.59
CA SER A 149 30.62 -8.73 5.11
C SER A 149 31.53 -8.15 4.04
N GLN A 150 32.58 -7.50 4.51
CA GLN A 150 33.84 -7.43 3.77
C GLN A 150 34.39 -8.86 3.62
N ALA A 151 34.52 -9.35 2.38
CA ALA A 151 35.55 -10.29 1.98
C ALA A 151 35.82 -10.13 0.47
N GLN A 152 37.09 -9.87 0.16
CA GLN A 152 37.65 -9.42 -1.13
C GLN A 152 37.76 -10.52 -2.20
N GLY A 153 37.80 -10.11 -3.47
CA GLY A 153 38.33 -10.89 -4.60
C GLY A 153 38.17 -10.21 -5.98
N ASP A 154 39.18 -9.41 -6.38
CA ASP A 154 39.74 -9.14 -7.73
C ASP A 154 38.87 -9.38 -9.01
N THR A 155 38.73 -8.50 -10.01
CA THR A 155 39.78 -7.84 -10.85
C THR A 155 39.16 -6.82 -11.85
N SER A 156 39.74 -5.61 -11.94
CA SER A 156 40.01 -4.72 -13.11
C SER A 156 38.92 -4.10 -14.05
N MET A 157 39.07 -2.77 -14.22
CA MET A 157 38.74 -1.85 -15.36
C MET A 157 37.23 -1.62 -15.69
N ASN A 158 36.67 -0.41 -15.72
CA ASN A 158 37.17 0.88 -16.23
C ASN A 158 36.44 2.10 -15.62
N THR A 159 37.15 3.22 -15.60
CA THR A 159 36.80 4.59 -15.17
C THR A 159 35.54 5.20 -15.79
N CYS A 160 34.73 5.89 -14.98
CA CYS A 160 34.24 7.23 -15.33
C CYS A 160 34.45 8.19 -14.15
N HIS A 161 35.03 9.32 -14.52
CA HIS A 161 35.52 10.40 -13.68
C HIS A 161 34.34 11.29 -13.24
N MET A 162 34.36 11.74 -11.98
CA MET A 162 34.01 13.09 -11.50
C MET A 162 33.65 12.97 -10.02
N LEU A 163 34.53 13.47 -9.14
CA LEU A 163 34.21 14.26 -7.95
C LEU A 163 35.51 14.44 -7.15
N ASP A 164 36.05 15.64 -7.17
CA ASP A 164 36.73 16.25 -6.03
C ASP A 164 36.69 17.76 -6.25
N ASP A 165 36.06 18.49 -5.33
CA ASP A 165 36.87 19.32 -4.45
C ASP A 165 36.12 19.62 -3.14
N HIS A 166 36.89 19.49 -2.08
CA HIS A 166 36.62 19.69 -0.67
C HIS A 166 36.31 21.16 -0.35
N ARG A 167 35.50 21.38 0.72
CA ARG A 167 35.92 22.31 1.79
C ARG A 167 35.13 22.18 3.10
N ASP A 168 35.87 21.66 4.08
CA ASP A 168 35.94 21.91 5.52
C ASP A 168 34.79 22.54 6.32
N CYS A 169 34.40 21.79 7.35
CA CYS A 169 33.74 22.24 8.57
C CYS A 169 34.82 22.61 9.61
N GLN A 170 34.90 23.88 10.00
CA GLN A 170 35.67 24.29 11.17
C GLN A 170 34.76 24.53 12.38
N THR A 171 35.23 23.98 13.49
CA THR A 171 34.76 24.09 14.86
C THR A 171 35.25 25.41 15.46
N GLU A 172 34.37 26.16 16.15
CA GLU A 172 34.79 27.04 17.25
C GLU A 172 33.75 27.02 18.37
N SER A 173 34.24 26.66 19.57
CA SER A 173 33.57 26.85 20.85
C SER A 173 34.17 28.08 21.54
N SER A 174 33.35 28.95 22.14
CA SER A 174 33.60 29.56 23.47
C SER A 174 32.47 30.50 23.93
N GLN A 175 31.83 30.10 25.03
CA GLN A 175 31.41 30.85 26.23
C GLN A 175 30.85 32.30 26.12
N SER A 176 29.67 32.52 26.70
CA SER A 176 29.53 33.41 27.87
C SER A 176 28.15 33.37 28.56
N ASN A 177 28.21 33.10 29.87
CA ASN A 177 27.37 33.52 31.01
C ASN A 177 25.84 33.42 31.04
N LEU A 178 25.37 32.62 32.02
CA LEU A 178 24.11 32.81 32.75
C LEU A 178 24.22 33.94 33.79
N GLN A 179 23.16 34.73 33.98
CA GLN A 179 22.59 35.07 35.31
C GLN A 179 21.11 35.54 35.18
N PRO A 180 20.23 35.36 36.19
CA PRO A 180 18.77 35.12 36.08
C PRO A 180 17.91 36.38 36.36
N PRO A 181 16.55 36.28 36.43
CA PRO A 181 15.67 37.44 36.55
C PRO A 181 15.33 37.81 38.00
N GLU A 182 15.38 39.10 38.29
CA GLU A 182 14.64 39.80 39.37
C GLU A 182 14.33 41.20 38.76
N LYS A 183 13.15 41.80 38.80
CA LYS A 183 12.10 41.85 39.81
C LYS A 183 10.78 42.30 39.14
#